data_AF-A0A351SZT9-F1
#
_entry.id   AF-A0A351SZT9-F1
#
_cell.length_a   1.000
_cell.length_b   1.000
_cell.length_c   1.000
_cell.angle_alpha   90.00
_cell.angle_beta   90.00
_cell.angle_gamma   90.00
#
_symmetry.space_group_name_H-M   'P 1'
#
loop_
_entity.id
_entity.type
_entity.pdbx_description
1 polymer ?
#
loop_
_entity_poly.entity_id
_entity_poly.type
_entity_poly.pdbx_seq_one_letter_code
_entity_poly.pdbx_strand_id
1 'polypeptide(L)'
;MRHSVVAALVASFLLLLTYPVWSAQTQPAQKATYAGDAVCKACHAAQFEKFSKTVMGKIFASNPRNDLEKQNCESCHGPASEHVAKGGGKGVGIPVTFRKGTEESATAQNEACLACHQRGVQTYWEASPHAGRGIGCVSCHTIMEKTSDRFQLAKVDDKTPFFNKRAQTEVCGQCHLQRKAVLQRSSHMPMREGKIACSDCHNPHGTPNPVMLKQASTNENCYSCHTERRGPFMWEH
;
A
#
# COMPACT_ATOMS: atom_id res chain seq x y z
N MET A 1 44.58 -23.20 80.66
CA MET A 1 45.94 -23.48 80.16
C MET A 1 45.81 -24.29 78.88
N ARG A 2 46.55 -23.85 77.83
CA ARG A 2 46.80 -24.45 76.50
C ARG A 2 46.25 -25.86 76.24
N HIS A 3 45.62 -26.09 75.08
CA HIS A 3 45.91 -27.23 74.18
C HIS A 3 45.31 -27.04 72.76
N SER A 4 46.20 -26.77 71.81
CA SER A 4 46.41 -27.43 70.50
C SER A 4 45.31 -27.61 69.43
N VAL A 5 45.43 -26.79 68.37
CA VAL A 5 45.61 -27.12 66.92
C VAL A 5 45.50 -28.58 66.48
N VAL A 6 44.72 -28.88 65.42
CA VAL A 6 45.16 -29.48 64.12
C VAL A 6 44.06 -29.25 63.05
N ALA A 7 44.47 -28.69 61.90
CA ALA A 7 43.68 -28.54 60.68
C ALA A 7 43.80 -29.80 59.80
N ALA A 8 42.69 -30.28 59.22
CA ALA A 8 42.67 -31.35 58.23
C ALA A 8 41.98 -30.86 56.94
N LEU A 9 42.74 -30.83 55.85
CA LEU A 9 42.31 -30.53 54.48
C LEU A 9 41.51 -31.70 53.91
N VAL A 10 40.29 -31.46 53.44
CA VAL A 10 39.51 -32.41 52.64
C VAL A 10 39.38 -31.86 51.21
N ALA A 11 40.09 -32.49 50.28
CA ALA A 11 39.99 -32.21 48.85
C ALA A 11 38.70 -32.83 48.29
N SER A 12 37.81 -32.00 47.74
CA SER A 12 36.58 -32.44 47.07
C SER A 12 36.80 -32.53 45.56
N PHE A 13 36.76 -33.74 45.01
CA PHE A 13 36.79 -34.03 43.57
C PHE A 13 35.35 -33.92 43.00
N LEU A 14 35.10 -32.90 42.17
CA LEU A 14 33.84 -32.71 41.44
C LEU A 14 33.88 -33.47 40.10
N LEU A 15 33.18 -34.60 40.03
CA LEU A 15 32.91 -35.35 38.80
C LEU A 15 31.81 -34.66 37.99
N LEU A 16 32.18 -34.02 36.88
CA LEU A 16 31.26 -33.44 35.89
C LEU A 16 30.72 -34.55 34.97
N LEU A 17 29.46 -34.92 35.15
CA LEU A 17 28.69 -35.75 34.21
C LEU A 17 28.25 -34.88 33.02
N THR A 18 28.87 -35.09 31.87
CA THR A 18 28.48 -34.47 30.60
C THR A 18 27.37 -35.29 29.93
N TYR A 19 26.13 -34.79 29.99
CA TYR A 19 25.05 -35.31 29.15
C TYR A 19 25.16 -34.71 27.74
N PRO A 20 25.07 -35.52 26.67
CA PRO A 20 25.05 -35.01 25.32
C PRO A 20 23.71 -34.30 25.08
N VAL A 21 23.75 -32.99 24.89
CA VAL A 21 22.60 -32.20 24.44
C VAL A 21 22.41 -32.51 22.96
N TRP A 22 21.47 -33.40 22.65
CA TRP A 22 21.07 -33.66 21.27
C TRP A 22 20.29 -32.44 20.77
N SER A 23 20.99 -31.56 20.05
CA SER A 23 20.39 -30.40 19.41
C SER A 23 19.54 -30.90 18.24
N ALA A 24 18.22 -30.83 18.37
CA ALA A 24 17.32 -31.02 17.25
C ALA A 24 17.62 -29.94 16.21
N GLN A 25 18.27 -30.35 15.13
CA GLN A 25 18.62 -29.48 14.02
C GLN A 25 17.32 -29.14 13.29
N THR A 26 16.71 -28.00 13.63
CA THR A 26 15.61 -27.43 12.86
C THR A 26 16.11 -27.23 11.43
N GLN A 27 15.56 -27.97 10.47
CA GLN A 27 15.86 -27.75 9.06
C GLN A 27 15.61 -26.27 8.74
N PRO A 28 16.55 -25.56 8.10
CA PRO A 28 16.32 -24.19 7.69
C PRO A 28 15.12 -24.19 6.74
N ALA A 29 14.08 -23.43 7.09
CA ALA A 29 12.91 -23.25 6.25
C ALA A 29 13.37 -22.85 4.84
N GLN A 30 13.05 -23.67 3.86
CA GLN A 30 13.45 -23.45 2.47
C GLN A 30 12.79 -22.15 2.00
N LYS A 31 13.60 -21.16 1.62
CA LYS A 31 13.09 -19.85 1.22
C LYS A 31 12.11 -20.00 0.04
N ALA A 32 10.95 -19.36 0.15
CA ALA A 32 9.96 -19.34 -0.90
C ALA A 32 10.58 -18.83 -2.23
N THR A 33 10.37 -19.58 -3.30
CA THR A 33 10.76 -19.25 -4.68
C THR A 33 9.58 -18.76 -5.51
N TYR A 34 9.87 -18.14 -6.65
CA TYR A 34 8.88 -17.70 -7.63
C TYR A 34 8.30 -18.91 -8.38
N ALA A 35 6.97 -19.00 -8.46
CA ALA A 35 6.23 -20.09 -9.08
C ALA A 35 5.98 -19.85 -10.59
N GLY A 36 6.01 -18.59 -11.03
CA GLY A 36 5.78 -18.18 -12.41
C GLY A 36 4.30 -18.06 -12.80
N ASP A 37 4.07 -17.26 -13.84
CA ASP A 37 2.72 -16.87 -14.26
C ASP A 37 1.85 -18.01 -14.77
N ALA A 38 2.44 -19.02 -15.44
CA ALA A 38 1.68 -20.13 -16.02
C ALA A 38 0.94 -20.93 -14.93
N VAL A 39 1.59 -21.15 -13.78
CA VAL A 39 1.01 -21.83 -12.61
C VAL A 39 -0.13 -20.98 -12.04
N CYS A 40 0.11 -19.68 -11.91
CA CYS A 40 -0.90 -18.74 -11.42
C CYS A 40 -2.14 -18.74 -12.33
N LYS A 41 -1.97 -18.66 -13.65
CA LYS A 41 -3.06 -18.64 -14.64
C LYS A 41 -3.89 -19.94 -14.62
N ALA A 42 -3.26 -21.08 -14.38
CA ALA A 42 -3.96 -22.37 -14.33
C ALA A 42 -5.04 -22.41 -13.24
N CYS A 43 -4.81 -21.74 -12.10
CA CYS A 43 -5.78 -21.66 -10.98
C CYS A 43 -6.58 -20.35 -10.95
N HIS A 44 -5.98 -19.24 -11.41
CA HIS A 44 -6.53 -17.88 -11.33
C HIS A 44 -6.79 -17.25 -12.70
N ALA A 45 -7.37 -18.04 -13.63
CA ALA A 45 -7.65 -17.59 -14.99
C ALA A 45 -8.47 -16.28 -15.05
N ALA A 46 -9.51 -16.15 -14.23
CA ALA A 46 -10.36 -14.97 -14.23
C ALA A 46 -9.62 -13.70 -13.77
N GLN A 47 -8.76 -13.81 -12.76
CA GLN A 47 -7.93 -12.71 -12.28
C GLN A 47 -6.89 -12.31 -13.33
N PHE A 48 -6.26 -13.30 -13.97
CA PHE A 48 -5.29 -13.07 -15.04
C PHE A 48 -5.91 -12.31 -16.22
N GLU A 49 -7.10 -12.74 -16.65
CA GLU A 49 -7.87 -12.09 -17.72
C GLU A 49 -8.22 -10.64 -17.39
N LYS A 50 -8.67 -10.35 -16.16
CA LYS A 50 -8.98 -8.98 -15.74
C LYS A 50 -7.74 -8.11 -15.63
N PHE A 51 -6.67 -8.63 -15.02
CA PHE A 51 -5.42 -7.90 -14.81
C PHE A 51 -4.73 -7.55 -16.14
N SER A 52 -4.73 -8.48 -17.10
CA SER A 52 -4.14 -8.27 -18.44
C SER A 52 -4.73 -7.06 -19.19
N LYS A 53 -5.94 -6.61 -18.82
CA LYS A 53 -6.61 -5.44 -19.42
C LYS A 53 -6.16 -4.11 -18.82
N THR A 54 -5.44 -4.14 -17.70
CA THR A 54 -4.91 -2.94 -17.02
C THR A 54 -3.61 -2.46 -17.66
N VAL A 55 -3.17 -1.25 -17.31
CA VAL A 55 -1.87 -0.74 -17.80
C VAL A 55 -0.72 -1.57 -17.25
N MET A 56 -0.75 -1.91 -15.95
CA MET A 56 0.29 -2.73 -15.32
C MET A 56 0.35 -4.12 -15.94
N GLY A 57 -0.79 -4.79 -16.14
CA GLY A 57 -0.82 -6.10 -16.77
C GLY A 57 -0.26 -6.12 -18.19
N LYS A 58 -0.51 -5.07 -18.98
CA LYS A 58 0.11 -4.94 -20.31
C LYS A 58 1.62 -4.70 -20.25
N ILE A 59 2.09 -3.87 -19.31
CA ILE A 59 3.52 -3.60 -19.15
C ILE A 59 4.23 -4.87 -18.70
N PHE A 60 3.74 -5.57 -17.68
CA PHE A 60 4.39 -6.76 -17.15
C PHE A 60 4.41 -7.91 -18.17
N ALA A 61 3.35 -8.06 -18.96
CA ALA A 61 3.28 -9.10 -19.99
C ALA A 61 4.13 -8.79 -21.24
N SER A 62 4.29 -7.53 -21.63
CA SER A 62 4.85 -7.17 -22.95
C SER A 62 6.15 -6.38 -22.91
N ASN A 63 6.41 -5.62 -21.85
CA ASN A 63 7.59 -4.76 -21.75
C ASN A 63 8.03 -4.50 -20.29
N PRO A 64 8.43 -5.54 -19.55
CA PRO A 64 8.93 -5.38 -18.19
C PRO A 64 10.27 -4.65 -18.20
N ARG A 65 10.42 -3.66 -17.32
CA ARG A 65 11.57 -2.75 -17.28
C ARG A 65 12.69 -3.23 -16.36
N ASN A 66 12.39 -4.14 -15.45
CA ASN A 66 13.33 -4.70 -14.49
C ASN A 66 12.94 -6.14 -14.13
N ASP A 67 13.79 -6.82 -13.37
CA ASP A 67 13.58 -8.24 -13.03
C ASP A 67 12.39 -8.48 -12.09
N LEU A 68 11.97 -7.47 -11.32
CA LEU A 68 10.78 -7.55 -10.48
C LEU A 68 9.51 -7.53 -11.34
N GLU A 69 9.43 -6.62 -12.32
CA GLU A 69 8.31 -6.52 -13.26
C GLU A 69 8.17 -7.79 -14.11
N LYS A 70 9.28 -8.48 -14.41
CA LYS A 70 9.27 -9.79 -15.10
C LYS A 70 8.56 -10.89 -14.29
N GLN A 71 8.49 -10.77 -12.96
CA GLN A 71 7.76 -11.71 -12.11
C GLN A 71 6.23 -11.52 -12.17
N ASN A 72 5.76 -10.46 -12.85
CA ASN A 72 4.35 -10.18 -13.13
C ASN A 72 3.45 -10.32 -11.90
N CYS A 73 2.71 -11.42 -11.70
CA CYS A 73 1.82 -11.57 -10.54
C CYS A 73 2.60 -11.50 -9.21
N GLU A 74 3.77 -12.12 -9.19
CA GLU A 74 4.62 -12.24 -8.00
C GLU A 74 5.44 -10.95 -7.75
N SER A 75 5.40 -9.98 -8.67
CA SER A 75 6.01 -8.65 -8.45
C SER A 75 5.36 -7.89 -7.30
N CYS A 76 4.05 -8.11 -7.07
CA CYS A 76 3.27 -7.44 -6.04
C CYS A 76 2.92 -8.40 -4.89
N HIS A 77 2.72 -9.69 -5.17
CA HIS A 77 2.34 -10.69 -4.18
C HIS A 77 3.52 -11.35 -3.48
N GLY A 78 4.73 -11.23 -4.05
CA GLY A 78 5.92 -11.95 -3.61
C GLY A 78 5.95 -13.41 -4.10
N PRO A 79 7.01 -14.15 -3.75
CA PRO A 79 7.20 -15.54 -4.17
C PRO A 79 6.08 -16.45 -3.66
N ALA A 80 5.39 -17.15 -4.57
CA ALA A 80 4.18 -17.91 -4.30
C ALA A 80 4.38 -19.44 -4.22
N SER A 81 5.62 -19.94 -4.25
CA SER A 81 5.90 -21.39 -4.17
C SER A 81 5.23 -22.09 -2.98
N GLU A 82 5.18 -21.47 -1.81
CA GLU A 82 4.48 -22.03 -0.64
C GLU A 82 2.96 -22.11 -0.84
N HIS A 83 2.36 -21.08 -1.45
CA HIS A 83 0.95 -21.09 -1.80
C HIS A 83 0.62 -22.25 -2.74
N VAL A 84 1.45 -22.44 -3.77
CA VAL A 84 1.29 -23.51 -4.75
C VAL A 84 1.50 -24.88 -4.09
N ALA A 85 2.55 -25.05 -3.28
CA ALA A 85 2.87 -26.31 -2.62
C ALA A 85 1.77 -26.78 -1.64
N LYS A 86 1.08 -25.83 -0.99
CA LYS A 86 -0.03 -26.12 -0.06
C LYS A 86 -1.38 -26.31 -0.76
N GLY A 87 -1.43 -26.30 -2.10
CA GLY A 87 -2.65 -26.51 -2.89
C GLY A 87 -3.54 -25.27 -3.03
N GLY A 88 -3.00 -24.09 -2.72
CA GLY A 88 -3.70 -22.82 -2.77
C GLY A 88 -4.63 -22.58 -1.56
N GLY A 89 -5.45 -21.53 -1.65
CA GLY A 89 -6.39 -21.14 -0.60
C GLY A 89 -6.25 -19.70 -0.14
N LYS A 90 -7.30 -19.18 0.53
CA LYS A 90 -7.29 -17.80 1.04
C LYS A 90 -6.35 -17.72 2.25
N GLY A 91 -5.36 -16.83 2.19
CA GLY A 91 -4.42 -16.61 3.30
C GLY A 91 -3.31 -17.66 3.41
N VAL A 92 -3.13 -18.50 2.39
CA VAL A 92 -2.16 -19.59 2.42
C VAL A 92 -0.91 -19.20 1.62
N GLY A 93 0.24 -19.04 2.27
CA GLY A 93 1.56 -19.03 1.61
C GLY A 93 1.82 -17.92 0.57
N ILE A 94 1.02 -16.84 0.56
CA ILE A 94 1.29 -15.63 -0.23
C ILE A 94 1.77 -14.54 0.73
N PRO A 95 2.99 -14.01 0.54
CA PRO A 95 3.57 -12.99 1.42
C PRO A 95 2.77 -11.69 1.51
N VAL A 96 2.27 -11.18 0.38
CA VAL A 96 1.53 -9.91 0.37
C VAL A 96 0.15 -10.13 -0.24
N THR A 97 -0.89 -9.77 0.51
CA THR A 97 -2.26 -9.79 0.02
C THR A 97 -2.91 -8.44 0.24
N PHE A 98 -3.72 -8.01 -0.73
CA PHE A 98 -4.36 -6.68 -0.75
C PHE A 98 -5.83 -6.74 -0.34
N ARG A 99 -6.24 -7.79 0.35
CA ARG A 99 -7.64 -7.94 0.78
C ARG A 99 -7.90 -7.11 2.03
N LYS A 100 -9.14 -6.64 2.16
CA LYS A 100 -9.61 -6.01 3.39
C LYS A 100 -9.67 -7.07 4.51
N GLY A 101 -9.10 -6.77 5.67
CA GLY A 101 -9.17 -7.62 6.87
C GLY A 101 -8.16 -8.76 6.91
N THR A 102 -7.05 -8.68 6.16
CA THR A 102 -5.89 -9.56 6.32
C THR A 102 -5.00 -9.08 7.46
N GLU A 103 -4.19 -9.97 8.03
CA GLU A 103 -3.23 -9.63 9.10
C GLU A 103 -2.14 -8.67 8.63
N GLU A 104 -1.93 -8.56 7.31
CA GLU A 104 -0.97 -7.64 6.72
C GLU A 104 -1.28 -6.17 7.04
N SER A 105 -0.26 -5.47 7.53
CA SER A 105 -0.35 -4.03 7.77
C SER A 105 -0.52 -3.29 6.45
N ALA A 106 -1.24 -2.16 6.48
CA ALA A 106 -1.35 -1.28 5.31
C ALA A 106 0.03 -0.81 4.82
N THR A 107 1.02 -0.68 5.71
CA THR A 107 2.41 -0.36 5.37
C THR A 107 3.02 -1.45 4.48
N ALA A 108 2.92 -2.72 4.87
CA ALA A 108 3.43 -3.84 4.07
C ALA A 108 2.77 -3.91 2.68
N GLN A 109 1.46 -3.64 2.59
CA GLN A 109 0.76 -3.53 1.31
C GLN A 109 1.27 -2.34 0.47
N ASN A 110 1.55 -1.20 1.11
CA ASN A 110 2.05 -0.02 0.42
C ASN A 110 3.47 -0.22 -0.10
N GLU A 111 4.33 -0.94 0.62
CA GLU A 111 5.70 -1.25 0.19
C GLU A 111 5.76 -1.96 -1.15
N ALA A 112 4.84 -2.89 -1.43
CA ALA A 112 4.75 -3.54 -2.74
C ALA A 112 4.51 -2.54 -3.88
N CYS A 113 3.72 -1.49 -3.63
CA CYS A 113 3.46 -0.42 -4.61
C CYS A 113 4.66 0.51 -4.71
N LEU A 114 5.20 0.90 -3.55
CA LEU A 114 6.34 1.81 -3.41
C LEU A 114 7.65 1.15 -3.86
N ALA A 115 7.72 -0.15 -4.14
CA ALA A 115 8.90 -0.73 -4.79
C ALA A 115 9.17 -0.11 -6.18
N CYS A 116 8.13 0.42 -6.85
CA CYS A 116 8.25 1.09 -8.15
C CYS A 116 7.65 2.50 -8.16
N HIS A 117 6.61 2.77 -7.37
CA HIS A 117 5.87 4.03 -7.37
C HIS A 117 6.34 5.02 -6.29
N GLN A 118 7.63 5.32 -6.18
CA GLN A 118 8.12 6.32 -5.20
C GLN A 118 8.19 7.75 -5.74
N ARG A 119 8.10 7.91 -7.07
CA ARG A 119 8.38 9.18 -7.75
C ARG A 119 7.10 9.84 -8.27
N GLY A 120 7.05 11.16 -8.23
CA GLY A 120 5.95 11.95 -8.78
C GLY A 120 5.00 12.45 -7.69
N VAL A 121 3.69 12.32 -7.89
CA VAL A 121 2.70 12.86 -6.95
C VAL A 121 2.77 12.20 -5.56
N GLN A 122 3.30 11.00 -5.46
CA GLN A 122 3.39 10.22 -4.22
C GLN A 122 4.74 10.30 -3.50
N THR A 123 5.58 11.26 -3.90
CA THR A 123 6.91 11.50 -3.28
C THR A 123 6.80 11.77 -1.77
N TYR A 124 5.69 12.36 -1.32
CA TYR A 124 5.46 12.70 0.10
C TYR A 124 4.55 11.70 0.83
N TRP A 125 4.39 10.49 0.29
CA TRP A 125 3.45 9.49 0.82
C TRP A 125 3.69 9.19 2.31
N GLU A 126 4.92 8.90 2.69
CA GLU A 126 5.29 8.55 4.07
C GLU A 126 4.95 9.65 5.09
N ALA A 127 5.03 10.91 4.67
CA ALA A 127 4.69 12.06 5.51
C ALA A 127 3.19 12.44 5.44
N SER A 128 2.39 11.71 4.66
CA SER A 128 0.99 12.06 4.44
C SER A 128 0.10 11.64 5.62
N PRO A 129 -0.97 12.40 5.91
CA PRO A 129 -1.99 11.98 6.87
C PRO A 129 -2.69 10.65 6.52
N HIS A 130 -2.66 10.22 5.25
CA HIS A 130 -3.21 8.92 4.86
C HIS A 130 -2.28 7.77 5.25
N ALA A 131 -0.98 7.90 4.99
CA ALA A 131 0.01 6.93 5.46
C ALA A 131 0.02 6.85 6.99
N GLY A 132 0.04 8.01 7.68
CA GLY A 132 0.00 8.06 9.14
C GLY A 132 -1.29 7.50 9.79
N ARG A 133 -2.35 7.29 9.00
CA ARG A 133 -3.59 6.63 9.43
C ARG A 133 -3.70 5.18 8.99
N GLY A 134 -2.63 4.60 8.44
CA GLY A 134 -2.62 3.21 7.98
C GLY A 134 -3.57 2.97 6.81
N ILE A 135 -3.75 3.95 5.92
CA ILE A 135 -4.54 3.75 4.70
C ILE A 135 -3.66 3.09 3.64
N GLY A 136 -4.09 1.94 3.14
CA GLY A 136 -3.43 1.26 2.03
C GLY A 136 -3.79 1.87 0.67
N CYS A 137 -2.87 1.85 -0.30
CA CYS A 137 -3.09 2.31 -1.69
C CYS A 137 -4.36 1.69 -2.30
N VAL A 138 -4.57 0.40 -2.04
CA VAL A 138 -5.71 -0.39 -2.55
C VAL A 138 -7.07 -0.01 -1.96
N SER A 139 -7.08 0.84 -0.93
CA SER A 139 -8.32 1.44 -0.41
C SER A 139 -8.91 2.47 -1.39
N CYS A 140 -8.05 3.08 -2.22
CA CYS A 140 -8.44 4.06 -3.22
C CYS A 140 -8.22 3.57 -4.65
N HIS A 141 -7.30 2.62 -4.88
CA HIS A 141 -6.92 2.12 -6.20
C HIS A 141 -7.30 0.65 -6.38
N THR A 142 -7.78 0.28 -7.58
CA THR A 142 -8.10 -1.11 -7.95
C THR A 142 -7.20 -1.56 -9.09
N ILE A 143 -6.20 -2.38 -8.79
CA ILE A 143 -5.19 -2.79 -9.78
C ILE A 143 -5.52 -4.10 -10.52
N MET A 144 -6.40 -4.94 -9.97
CA MET A 144 -6.70 -6.27 -10.51
C MET A 144 -7.83 -6.29 -11.56
N GLU A 145 -8.40 -5.13 -11.88
CA GLU A 145 -9.42 -4.96 -12.91
C GLU A 145 -9.32 -3.54 -13.48
N LYS A 146 -9.60 -3.37 -14.77
CA LYS A 146 -9.69 -2.03 -15.37
C LYS A 146 -10.97 -1.34 -14.85
N THR A 147 -10.81 -0.38 -13.94
CA THR A 147 -11.93 0.43 -13.40
C THR A 147 -12.07 1.79 -14.07
N SER A 148 -10.95 2.36 -14.54
CA SER A 148 -10.93 3.64 -15.24
C SER A 148 -9.80 3.67 -16.28
N ASP A 149 -9.82 4.66 -17.17
CA ASP A 149 -8.74 4.85 -18.15
C ASP A 149 -7.47 5.40 -17.50
N ARG A 150 -7.59 6.11 -16.37
CA ARG A 150 -6.47 6.70 -15.63
C ARG A 150 -6.63 6.51 -14.13
N PHE A 151 -5.52 6.28 -13.45
CA PHE A 151 -5.41 6.17 -11.99
C PHE A 151 -6.10 4.96 -11.34
N GLN A 152 -6.89 4.16 -12.07
CA GLN A 152 -7.54 2.95 -11.57
C GLN A 152 -8.24 3.18 -10.22
N LEU A 153 -9.05 4.23 -10.09
CA LEU A 153 -9.73 4.52 -8.84
C LEU A 153 -10.73 3.40 -8.50
N ALA A 154 -10.87 3.09 -7.22
CA ALA A 154 -11.77 2.07 -6.74
C ALA A 154 -13.21 2.39 -7.12
N LYS A 155 -13.94 1.37 -7.59
CA LYS A 155 -15.38 1.49 -7.87
C LYS A 155 -16.11 1.62 -6.52
N VAL A 156 -16.90 2.69 -6.37
CA VAL A 156 -17.74 2.89 -5.17
C VAL A 156 -19.17 2.41 -5.42
N ASP A 157 -19.64 2.46 -6.67
CA ASP A 157 -20.91 1.88 -7.12
C ASP A 157 -20.85 1.43 -8.59
N ASP A 158 -21.84 0.64 -9.01
CA ASP A 158 -21.99 0.18 -10.39
C ASP A 158 -22.53 1.27 -11.34
N LYS A 159 -22.93 2.43 -10.81
CA LYS A 159 -23.65 3.50 -11.53
C LYS A 159 -22.75 4.66 -11.98
N THR A 160 -21.50 4.69 -11.53
CA THR A 160 -20.52 5.73 -11.90
C THR A 160 -19.36 5.21 -12.74
N PRO A 161 -19.60 4.51 -13.88
CA PRO A 161 -18.55 3.72 -14.48
C PRO A 161 -17.44 4.54 -15.18
N PHE A 162 -17.60 5.83 -15.47
CA PHE A 162 -16.65 6.53 -16.35
C PHE A 162 -16.33 8.01 -16.05
N PHE A 163 -16.83 8.58 -14.94
CA PHE A 163 -16.49 9.97 -14.59
C PHE A 163 -15.42 10.00 -13.51
N ASN A 164 -14.14 10.05 -13.91
CA ASN A 164 -12.99 10.08 -12.98
C ASN A 164 -13.16 11.11 -11.85
N LYS A 165 -13.77 12.27 -12.13
CA LYS A 165 -13.98 13.35 -11.14
C LYS A 165 -15.10 13.05 -10.13
N ARG A 166 -16.24 12.51 -10.57
CA ARG A 166 -17.34 12.09 -9.66
C ARG A 166 -16.96 10.85 -8.86
N ALA A 167 -16.35 9.86 -9.53
CA ALA A 167 -15.83 8.66 -8.89
C ALA A 167 -14.82 9.02 -7.78
N GLN A 168 -13.92 9.98 -8.05
CA GLN A 168 -13.02 10.48 -7.00
C GLN A 168 -13.77 11.09 -5.82
N THR A 169 -14.81 11.88 -6.06
CA THR A 169 -15.62 12.47 -4.98
C THR A 169 -16.26 11.39 -4.11
N GLU A 170 -16.75 10.30 -4.71
CA GLU A 170 -17.33 9.18 -3.98
C GLU A 170 -16.26 8.39 -3.18
N VAL A 171 -15.09 8.11 -3.76
CA VAL A 171 -13.99 7.42 -3.04
C VAL A 171 -13.56 8.23 -1.83
N CYS A 172 -13.30 9.53 -1.99
CA CYS A 172 -12.94 10.41 -0.88
C CYS A 172 -14.08 10.50 0.15
N GLY A 173 -15.33 10.52 -0.33
CA GLY A 173 -16.54 10.61 0.46
C GLY A 173 -16.84 9.40 1.32
N GLN A 174 -16.16 8.26 1.16
CA GLN A 174 -16.29 7.11 2.05
C GLN A 174 -15.81 7.43 3.48
N CYS A 175 -14.79 8.29 3.60
CA CYS A 175 -14.22 8.70 4.89
C CYS A 175 -14.46 10.19 5.19
N HIS A 176 -14.39 11.06 4.18
CA HIS A 176 -14.57 12.51 4.35
C HIS A 176 -16.06 12.92 4.32
N LEU A 177 -16.86 12.31 5.20
CA LEU A 177 -18.31 12.48 5.26
C LEU A 177 -18.75 13.94 5.44
N GLN A 178 -18.03 14.70 6.27
CA GLN A 178 -18.33 16.12 6.46
C GLN A 178 -18.15 16.92 5.16
N ARG A 179 -17.11 16.62 4.37
CA ARG A 179 -16.89 17.29 3.08
C ARG A 179 -17.96 16.88 2.07
N LYS A 180 -18.34 15.59 2.05
CA LYS A 180 -19.46 15.10 1.25
C LYS A 180 -20.75 15.86 1.55
N ALA A 181 -21.04 16.14 2.83
CA ALA A 181 -22.19 16.94 3.24
C ALA A 181 -22.11 18.41 2.80
N VAL A 182 -20.93 19.05 2.88
CA VAL A 182 -20.74 20.43 2.39
C VAL A 182 -21.04 20.55 0.90
N LEU A 183 -20.68 19.54 0.10
CA LEU A 183 -20.97 19.51 -1.34
C LEU A 183 -22.46 19.42 -1.67
N GLN A 184 -23.33 19.12 -0.70
CA GLN A 184 -24.79 19.06 -0.91
C GLN A 184 -25.50 20.39 -0.64
N ARG A 185 -24.78 21.41 -0.15
CA ARG A 185 -25.35 22.74 0.08
C ARG A 185 -25.73 23.41 -1.23
N SER A 186 -26.57 24.45 -1.15
CA SER A 186 -26.96 25.25 -2.32
C SER A 186 -25.77 26.02 -2.92
N SER A 187 -24.86 26.51 -2.07
CA SER A 187 -23.62 27.15 -2.47
C SER A 187 -22.45 26.20 -2.19
N HIS A 188 -21.93 25.61 -3.25
CA HIS A 188 -20.81 24.67 -3.21
C HIS A 188 -19.96 24.79 -4.48
N MET A 189 -18.70 24.37 -4.40
CA MET A 189 -17.86 24.21 -5.59
C MET A 189 -18.41 23.08 -6.47
N PRO A 190 -18.28 23.13 -7.81
CA PRO A 190 -19.00 22.23 -8.72
C PRO A 190 -18.39 20.82 -8.84
N MET A 191 -18.16 20.20 -7.69
CA MET A 191 -17.55 18.88 -7.51
C MET A 191 -18.56 17.75 -7.69
N ARG A 192 -19.78 17.89 -7.13
CA ARG A 192 -20.87 16.89 -7.30
C ARG A 192 -21.32 16.83 -8.77
N GLU A 193 -21.27 17.97 -9.45
CA GLU A 193 -21.54 18.09 -10.88
C GLU A 193 -20.42 17.45 -11.72
N GLY A 194 -19.25 17.18 -11.13
CA GLY A 194 -18.09 16.57 -11.78
C GLY A 194 -17.25 17.54 -12.60
N LYS A 195 -17.42 18.87 -12.43
CA LYS A 195 -16.63 19.87 -13.17
C LYS A 195 -15.20 19.96 -12.64
N ILE A 196 -15.06 19.84 -11.32
CA ILE A 196 -13.77 19.73 -10.63
C ILE A 196 -13.76 18.53 -9.68
N ALA A 197 -12.59 18.16 -9.18
CA ALA A 197 -12.37 17.02 -8.32
C ALA A 197 -11.46 17.37 -7.13
N CYS A 198 -11.43 16.53 -6.09
CA CYS A 198 -10.64 16.76 -4.88
C CYS A 198 -9.16 16.95 -5.22
N SER A 199 -8.69 16.19 -6.20
CA SER A 199 -7.31 16.25 -6.68
C SER A 199 -7.00 17.47 -7.52
N ASP A 200 -7.97 18.29 -7.90
CA ASP A 200 -7.67 19.55 -8.60
C ASP A 200 -6.97 20.53 -7.64
N CYS A 201 -7.24 20.41 -6.33
CA CYS A 201 -6.62 21.21 -5.27
C CYS A 201 -5.67 20.42 -4.37
N HIS A 202 -6.02 19.19 -4.02
CA HIS A 202 -5.26 18.38 -3.08
C HIS A 202 -4.40 17.33 -3.79
N ASN A 203 -3.35 16.88 -3.12
CA ASN A 203 -2.66 15.66 -3.49
C ASN A 203 -2.87 14.62 -2.37
N PRO A 204 -3.67 13.57 -2.60
CA PRO A 204 -3.96 12.59 -1.56
C PRO A 204 -2.73 11.77 -1.13
N HIS A 205 -1.65 11.84 -1.90
CA HIS A 205 -0.39 11.18 -1.56
C HIS A 205 0.58 12.07 -0.77
N GLY A 206 0.13 13.24 -0.30
CA GLY A 206 0.94 14.16 0.48
C GLY A 206 1.58 15.29 -0.32
N THR A 207 1.86 16.39 0.37
CA THR A 207 2.59 17.57 -0.10
C THR A 207 3.34 18.18 1.08
N PRO A 208 4.38 19.01 0.85
CA PRO A 208 4.97 19.82 1.92
C PRO A 208 4.04 20.97 2.36
N ASN A 209 2.96 21.23 1.61
CA ASN A 209 2.06 22.34 1.84
C ASN A 209 0.94 22.00 2.84
N PRO A 210 0.33 23.01 3.49
CA PRO A 210 -0.77 22.81 4.42
C PRO A 210 -1.93 22.06 3.79
N VAL A 211 -2.60 21.23 4.60
CA VAL A 211 -3.81 20.45 4.23
C VAL A 211 -3.69 19.71 2.89
N MET A 212 -2.48 19.26 2.54
CA MET A 212 -2.17 18.53 1.31
C MET A 212 -2.44 19.31 0.01
N LEU A 213 -2.32 20.64 0.02
CA LEU A 213 -2.52 21.46 -1.19
C LEU A 213 -1.42 21.27 -2.22
N LYS A 214 -1.80 21.23 -3.50
CA LYS A 214 -0.83 21.16 -4.61
C LYS A 214 0.04 22.41 -4.71
N GLN A 215 -0.54 23.58 -4.47
CA GLN A 215 0.18 24.86 -4.46
C GLN A 215 0.62 25.22 -3.04
N ALA A 216 1.63 26.10 -2.95
CA ALA A 216 2.24 26.51 -1.69
C ALA A 216 1.28 27.20 -0.71
N SER A 217 0.20 27.83 -1.21
CA SER A 217 -0.79 28.52 -0.40
C SER A 217 -2.21 28.32 -0.94
N THR A 218 -3.21 28.57 -0.09
CA THR A 218 -4.62 28.57 -0.48
C THR A 218 -4.88 29.54 -1.64
N ASN A 219 -4.33 30.74 -1.59
CA ASN A 219 -4.53 31.77 -2.61
C ASN A 219 -3.95 31.34 -3.96
N GLU A 220 -2.71 30.84 -3.98
CA GLU A 220 -2.09 30.34 -5.22
C GLU A 220 -2.88 29.17 -5.82
N ASN A 221 -3.45 28.31 -4.97
CA ASN A 221 -4.31 27.24 -5.44
C ASN A 221 -5.62 27.77 -6.07
N CYS A 222 -6.22 28.82 -5.50
CA CYS A 222 -7.39 29.48 -6.08
C CYS A 222 -7.04 30.16 -7.41
N TYR A 223 -5.91 30.86 -7.47
CA TYR A 223 -5.44 31.57 -8.66
C TYR A 223 -5.09 30.66 -9.83
N SER A 224 -4.93 29.35 -9.61
CA SER A 224 -4.78 28.38 -10.69
C SER A 224 -5.96 28.35 -11.66
N CYS A 225 -7.14 28.76 -11.21
CA CYS A 225 -8.36 28.87 -12.02
C CYS A 225 -8.96 30.28 -11.99
N HIS A 226 -8.87 30.97 -10.86
CA HIS A 226 -9.38 32.32 -10.66
C HIS A 226 -8.27 33.36 -10.81
N THR A 227 -7.64 33.38 -11.99
CA THR A 227 -6.51 34.26 -12.29
C THR A 227 -6.89 35.73 -12.17
N GLU A 228 -8.16 36.07 -12.43
CA GLU A 228 -8.73 37.41 -12.29
C GLU A 228 -8.76 37.90 -10.83
N ARG A 229 -8.52 37.01 -9.86
CA ARG A 229 -8.42 37.33 -8.43
C ARG A 229 -6.98 37.46 -7.96
N ARG A 230 -5.99 37.27 -8.85
CA ARG A 230 -4.58 37.42 -8.51
C ARG A 230 -4.18 38.89 -8.58
N GLY A 231 -3.92 39.47 -7.41
CA GLY A 231 -3.40 40.84 -7.30
C GLY A 231 -1.97 41.00 -7.84
N PRO A 232 -1.38 42.20 -7.67
CA PRO A 232 -1.87 43.30 -6.83
C PRO A 232 -3.01 44.08 -7.49
N PHE A 233 -4.11 44.29 -6.76
CA PHE A 233 -5.14 45.25 -7.14
C PHE A 233 -4.84 46.60 -6.49
N MET A 234 -5.30 47.69 -7.09
CA MET A 234 -5.19 49.02 -6.48
C MET A 234 -5.97 49.09 -5.15
N TRP A 235 -7.09 48.38 -5.05
CA TRP A 235 -7.90 48.22 -3.84
C TRP A 235 -8.30 46.76 -3.67
N GLU A 236 -7.88 46.14 -2.56
CA GLU A 236 -8.27 44.78 -2.20
C GLU A 236 -9.63 44.81 -1.48
N HIS A 237 -10.44 43.76 -1.69
CA HIS A 237 -11.80 43.63 -1.12
C HIS A 237 -11.78 42.57 -0.03
#